data_AF-A0A3A8WDY8-F1
#
_entry.id   AF-A0A3A8WDY8-F1
#
_cell.length_a   1.000
_cell.length_b   1.000
_cell.length_c   1.000
_cell.angle_alpha   90.00
_cell.angle_beta   90.00
_cell.angle_gamma   90.00
#
_symmetry.space_group_name_H-M   'P 1'
#
loop_
_entity.id
_entity.type
_entity.pdbx_description
1 polymer ?
#
loop_
_entity_poly.entity_id
_entity_poly.type
_entity_poly.pdbx_seq_one_letter_code
_entity_poly.pdbx_strand_id
1 'polypeptide(L)' 'MVEEMTEKELANFLLDKLSDLERVEHAANRDDEIAYQKKYLLAKLQSLGVPTEEIVQHK' A
#
# COMPACT_ATOMS: atom_id res chain seq x y z
N MET A 1 -19.86 -8.94 4.45
CA MET A 1 -19.22 -9.52 5.65
C MET A 1 -17.74 -9.44 5.37
N VAL A 2 -16.99 -8.62 6.12
CA VAL A 2 -15.53 -8.64 6.02
C VAL A 2 -15.13 -9.96 6.66
N GLU A 3 -14.58 -10.89 5.87
CA GLU A 3 -14.05 -12.14 6.42
C GLU A 3 -13.06 -11.78 7.54
N GLU A 4 -13.25 -12.37 8.72
CA GLU A 4 -12.32 -12.19 9.83
C GLU A 4 -10.94 -12.69 9.40
N MET A 5 -10.00 -11.76 9.23
CA MET A 5 -8.59 -12.12 9.00
C MET A 5 -8.11 -12.97 10.17
N THR A 6 -7.44 -14.08 9.87
CA THR A 6 -6.77 -14.87 10.89
C THR A 6 -5.64 -14.07 11.54
N GLU A 7 -5.24 -14.44 12.77
CA GLU A 7 -4.09 -13.79 13.45
C GLU A 7 -2.81 -13.82 12.61
N LYS A 8 -2.62 -14.89 11.83
CA LYS A 8 -1.47 -15.03 10.92
C LYS A 8 -1.54 -14.06 9.74
N GLU A 9 -2.72 -13.89 9.14
CA GLU A 9 -2.91 -12.92 8.05
C GLU A 9 -2.77 -11.49 8.56
N LEU A 10 -3.26 -11.22 9.77
CA LEU A 10 -3.07 -9.93 10.44
C LEU A 10 -1.59 -9.64 10.70
N ALA A 11 -0.84 -10.62 11.23
CA ALA A 11 0.60 -10.46 11.47
C ALA A 11 1.37 -10.17 10.18
N ASN A 12 1.08 -10.90 9.10
CA ASN A 12 1.71 -10.66 7.80
C ASN A 12 1.36 -9.27 7.25
N PHE A 13 0.10 -8.85 7.35
CA PHE A 13 -0.34 -7.52 6.92
C PHE A 13 0.36 -6.40 7.71
N LEU A 14 0.55 -6.58 9.02
CA LEU A 14 1.27 -5.61 9.86
C LEU A 14 2.76 -5.56 9.52
N LEU A 15 3.38 -6.70 9.22
CA LEU A 15 4.78 -6.77 8.78
C LEU A 15 4.97 -6.05 7.44
N ASP A 16 4.10 -6.29 6.46
CA ASP A 16 4.16 -5.62 5.16
C ASP A 16 4.08 -4.09 5.33
N LYS A 17 3.15 -3.61 6.17
CA LYS A 17 3.03 -2.19 6.49
C LYS A 17 4.27 -1.61 7.16
N LEU A 18 4.87 -2.35 8.09
CA LEU A 18 6.09 -1.91 8.76
C LEU A 18 7.24 -1.79 7.75
N SER A 19 7.40 -2.78 6.87
CA SER A 19 8.41 -2.75 5.81
C SER A 19 8.22 -1.58 4.83
N ASP A 20 6.98 -1.25 4.47
CA ASP A 20 6.71 -0.07 3.63
C ASP A 20 7.14 1.24 4.32
N LEU A 21 6.95 1.35 5.64
CA LEU A 21 7.39 2.50 6.43
C LEU A 21 8.92 2.57 6.55
N GLU A 22 9.58 1.45 6.81
CA GLU A 22 11.06 1.37 6.87
C GLU A 22 11.69 1.79 5.54
N ARG A 23 11.07 1.40 4.40
CA ARG A 23 11.52 1.84 3.08
C ARG A 23 11.46 3.36 2.93
N VAL A 24 10.39 4.01 3.39
CA VAL A 24 10.28 5.47 3.37
C VAL A 24 11.29 6.11 4.33
N GLU A 25 11.48 5.54 5.52
CA GLU A 25 12.43 6.05 6.52
C GLU A 25 13.87 6.05 6.00
N HIS A 26 14.26 4.99 5.31
CA HIS A 26 15.61 4.78 4.77
C HIS A 26 15.81 5.27 3.33
N ALA A 27 14.78 5.79 2.67
CA ALA A 27 14.89 6.32 1.32
C ALA A 27 15.78 7.57 1.27
N ALA A 28 16.65 7.65 0.25
CA ALA A 28 17.46 8.84 -0.01
C ALA A 28 16.60 10.07 -0.33
N ASN A 29 15.47 9.86 -1.01
CA ASN A 29 14.41 10.85 -1.20
C ASN A 29 13.06 10.24 -0.82
N ARG A 30 12.46 10.75 0.25
CA ARG A 30 11.20 10.25 0.81
C ARG A 30 10.03 10.48 -0.13
N ASP A 31 9.99 11.63 -0.81
CA ASP A 31 8.88 11.99 -1.70
C ASP A 31 8.84 11.07 -2.93
N ASP A 32 10.01 10.72 -3.47
CA ASP A 32 10.13 9.80 -4.60
C ASP A 32 9.71 8.37 -4.21
N GLU A 33 10.13 7.88 -3.04
CA GLU A 33 9.71 6.55 -2.55
C GLU A 33 8.21 6.50 -2.29
N ILE A 34 7.64 7.55 -1.67
CA ILE A 34 6.19 7.67 -1.48
C ILE A 34 5.45 7.67 -2.83
N ALA A 35 5.96 8.40 -3.83
CA ALA A 35 5.37 8.42 -5.16
C ALA A 35 5.43 7.05 -5.85
N TYR A 36 6.56 6.34 -5.73
CA TYR A 36 6.72 4.98 -6.24
C TYR A 36 5.76 4.00 -5.58
N GLN A 37 5.70 3.97 -4.24
CA GLN A 37 4.81 3.08 -3.51
C GLN A 37 3.34 3.35 -3.85
N LYS A 38 2.93 4.62 -3.96
CA LYS A 38 1.58 4.99 -4.42
C LYS A 38 1.28 4.44 -5.83
N LYS A 39 2.20 4.60 -6.78
CA LYS A 39 2.04 4.06 -8.14
C LYS A 39 1.90 2.54 -8.14
N TYR A 40 2.72 1.85 -7.36
CA TYR A 40 2.68 0.40 -7.22
C TYR A 40 1.34 -0.08 -6.64
N LEU A 41 0.87 0.55 -5.56
CA LEU A 41 -0.41 0.22 -4.92
C LEU A 41 -1.59 0.48 -5.86
N LEU A 42 -1.59 1.59 -6.58
CA LEU A 42 -2.63 1.89 -7.58
C LEU A 42 -2.67 0.82 -8.68
N ALA A 43 -1.52 0.40 -9.20
CA ALA A 43 -1.45 -0.66 -10.21
C ALA A 43 -1.96 -2.01 -9.66
N LYS A 44 -1.63 -2.33 -8.40
CA LYS A 44 -2.11 -3.56 -7.75
C LYS A 44 -3.63 -3.52 -7.54
N LEU A 45 -4.18 -2.40 -7.10
CA LEU A 45 -5.63 -2.21 -6.98
C LEU A 45 -6.34 -2.39 -8.32
N GLN A 46 -5.80 -1.81 -9.40
CA GLN A 46 -6.32 -2.02 -10.76
C GLN A 46 -6.29 -3.51 -11.15
N SER A 47 -5.19 -4.23 -10.86
CA SER A 47 -5.10 -5.67 -11.17
C SER A 47 -6.11 -6.53 -10.40
N LEU A 48 -6.58 -6.04 -9.25
CA LEU A 48 -7.60 -6.68 -8.43
C LEU A 48 -9.03 -6.25 -8.83
N GLY A 49 -9.19 -5.48 -9.91
CA GLY A 49 -10.47 -5.00 -10.40
C GLY A 49 -11.05 -3.83 -9.60
N VAL A 50 -10.24 -3.18 -8.76
CA VAL A 50 -10.65 -1.96 -8.04
C VAL A 50 -10.39 -0.75 -8.94
N PRO A 51 -11.43 0.02 -9.33
CA PRO A 51 -11.26 1.25 -10.09
C PRO A 51 -10.47 2.26 -9.26
N THR A 52 -9.38 2.78 -9.83
CA THR A 52 -8.50 3.73 -9.12
C THR A 52 -8.61 5.15 -9.64
N GLU A 53 -9.39 5.40 -10.70
CA GLU A 53 -9.56 6.75 -11.27
C GLU A 53 -10.18 7.74 -10.27
N GLU A 54 -10.97 7.26 -9.30
CA GLU A 54 -11.61 8.10 -8.27
C GLU A 54 -10.73 8.32 -7.03
N ILE A 55 -9.82 7.38 -6.72
CA ILE A 55 -8.95 7.44 -5.52
C ILE A 55 -7.93 8.58 -5.63
N VAL A 56 -7.52 8.90 -6.86
CA VAL A 56 -6.50 9.92 -7.14
C VAL A 56 -7.08 11.34 -7.11
N GLN A 57 -8.40 11.52 -7.15
CA GLN A 57 -9.05 12.83 -7.31
C GLN A 57 -9.24 13.63 -6.02
N HIS A 58 -8.96 13.07 -4.84
CA HIS A 58 -8.93 13.84 -3.59
C HIS A 58 -7.50 14.35 -3.34
N LYS A 59 -7.13 15.41 -4.07
CA LYS A 59 -6.03 16.32 -3.75
C LYS A 59 -6.55 17.75 -3.72
#